data_AF-A0A963UG49-F1
#
_entry.id   AF-A0A963UG49-F1
#
_cell.length_a   1.000
_cell.length_b   1.000
_cell.length_c   1.000
_cell.angle_alpha   90.00
_cell.angle_beta   90.00
_cell.angle_gamma   90.00
#
_symmetry.space_group_name_H-M   'P 1'
#
loop_
_entity.id
_entity.type
_entity.pdbx_description
1 polymer ?
#
loop_
_entity_poly.entity_id
_entity_poly.type
_entity_poly.pdbx_seq_one_letter_code
_entity_poly.pdbx_strand_id
1 'polypeptide(L)'
;MRDQLVFCGLTFVLMNCPPPNATGGPQGFAAIPGLEDRFRRDFDRTLRFSRVLKPRHLHVMAGAADGPDAETVFIDNLRWAAARAPDQSLTIEPINRIDMPGYFLADYDTAERVLAAVGAPNLSLQFDAYHAHRITGDVMAAWSAHGHRARHVQVAGYPGRHEPEGGEIDYPSFFARLDAEGYDGWVSGEYAPATTTGAGLGWIG
;
A
#
# COMPACT_ATOMS: atom_id res chain seq x y z
N MET A 1 -17.21 11.42 8.18
CA MET A 1 -16.66 10.30 7.39
C MET A 1 -17.41 9.00 7.66
N ARG A 2 -17.41 8.46 8.89
CA ARG A 2 -18.15 7.21 9.21
C ARG A 2 -19.62 7.26 8.77
N ASP A 3 -20.33 8.34 9.08
CA ASP A 3 -21.76 8.44 8.73
C ASP A 3 -21.99 8.42 7.22
N GLN A 4 -21.06 9.00 6.44
CA GLN A 4 -21.12 8.97 4.97
C GLN A 4 -20.85 7.57 4.41
N LEU A 5 -19.89 6.83 5.00
CA LEU A 5 -19.65 5.43 4.62
C LEU A 5 -20.89 4.58 4.87
N VAL A 6 -21.54 4.74 6.03
CA VAL A 6 -22.77 4.02 6.37
C VAL A 6 -23.92 4.43 5.44
N PHE A 7 -24.11 5.74 5.22
CA PHE A 7 -25.18 6.26 4.38
C PHE A 7 -25.08 5.76 2.92
N CYS A 8 -23.86 5.71 2.37
CA CYS A 8 -23.62 5.24 1.01
C CYS A 8 -23.43 3.72 0.89
N GLY A 9 -23.50 2.96 1.99
CA GLY A 9 -23.26 1.51 1.98
C GLY A 9 -21.82 1.11 1.58
N LEU A 10 -20.84 1.99 1.80
CA LEU A 10 -19.46 1.79 1.38
C LEU A 10 -18.62 1.08 2.44
N THR A 11 -17.76 0.17 2.00
CA THR A 11 -16.70 -0.40 2.83
C THR A 11 -15.47 0.50 2.77
N PHE A 12 -14.93 0.87 3.93
CA PHE A 12 -13.63 1.55 3.97
C PHE A 12 -12.52 0.51 3.85
N VAL A 13 -11.84 0.48 2.71
CA VAL A 13 -10.89 -0.59 2.39
C VAL A 13 -9.54 -0.35 3.07
N LEU A 14 -8.95 0.82 2.89
CA LEU A 14 -7.58 1.06 3.31
C LEU A 14 -7.37 2.49 3.83
N MET A 15 -6.47 2.64 4.80
CA MET A 15 -5.91 3.94 5.16
C MET A 15 -4.43 3.84 5.54
N ASN A 16 -3.69 4.93 5.32
CA ASN A 16 -2.25 4.97 5.61
C ASN A 16 -1.97 5.21 7.10
N CYS A 17 -0.83 4.69 7.52
CA CYS A 17 -0.26 4.74 8.85
C CYS A 17 1.26 4.90 8.75
N PRO A 18 1.92 5.71 9.59
CA PRO A 18 1.33 6.74 10.45
C PRO A 18 0.56 7.80 9.62
N PRO A 19 -0.39 8.54 10.22
CA PRO A 19 -1.15 9.54 9.49
C PRO A 19 -0.20 10.58 8.89
N PRO A 20 -0.46 11.07 7.66
CA PRO A 20 0.40 12.06 7.03
C PRO A 20 0.55 13.28 7.94
N ASN A 21 1.74 13.86 7.93
CA ASN A 21 2.02 14.99 8.77
C ASN A 21 1.12 16.17 8.34
N ALA A 22 0.25 16.65 9.25
CA ALA A 22 -0.72 17.71 8.95
C ALA A 22 -0.05 19.03 8.51
N THR A 23 1.25 19.18 8.75
CA THR A 23 2.06 20.35 8.37
C THR A 23 2.84 20.15 7.06
N GLY A 24 2.53 19.15 6.23
CA GLY A 24 3.17 18.94 4.93
C GLY A 24 4.57 18.30 4.99
N GLY A 25 4.80 17.41 5.96
CA GLY A 25 6.05 16.65 6.05
C GLY A 25 6.11 15.41 5.13
N PRO A 26 7.28 14.75 5.03
CA PRO A 26 7.46 13.52 4.28
C PRO A 26 6.43 12.45 4.67
N GLN A 27 6.00 11.64 3.70
CA GLN A 27 5.05 10.56 3.93
C GLN A 27 5.74 9.36 4.55
N GLY A 28 5.22 8.85 5.67
CA GLY A 28 5.77 7.71 6.38
C GLY A 28 7.05 8.00 7.16
N PHE A 29 7.29 7.18 8.19
CA PHE A 29 8.52 7.23 9.00
C PHE A 29 8.75 5.94 9.79
N ALA A 30 8.15 4.82 9.38
CA ALA A 30 8.31 3.54 10.05
C ALA A 30 9.72 2.95 9.92
N ALA A 31 10.47 3.35 8.88
CA ALA A 31 11.83 2.91 8.60
C ALA A 31 12.91 3.94 9.00
N ILE A 32 12.55 5.06 9.65
CA ILE A 32 13.50 6.14 9.97
C ILE A 32 14.11 5.91 11.37
N PRO A 33 15.43 5.66 11.49
CA PRO A 33 16.08 5.49 12.79
C PRO A 33 15.91 6.72 13.69
N GLY A 34 15.66 6.48 14.97
CA GLY A 34 15.42 7.54 15.97
C GLY A 34 13.99 8.08 16.01
N LEU A 35 13.08 7.59 15.14
CA LEU A 35 11.66 7.95 15.15
C LEU A 35 10.73 6.82 15.64
N GLU A 36 11.26 5.77 16.24
CA GLU A 36 10.53 4.58 16.69
C GLU A 36 9.43 4.95 17.70
N ASP A 37 9.75 5.77 18.70
CA ASP A 37 8.76 6.20 19.70
C ASP A 37 7.67 7.07 19.08
N ARG A 38 8.01 7.87 18.05
CA ARG A 38 7.02 8.64 17.30
C ARG A 38 6.13 7.71 16.50
N PHE A 39 6.71 6.73 15.80
CA PHE A 39 5.98 5.71 15.06
C PHE A 39 4.97 5.01 15.95
N ARG A 40 5.37 4.54 17.12
CA ARG A 40 4.49 3.83 18.07
C ARG A 40 3.32 4.70 18.54
N ARG A 41 3.57 5.96 18.90
CA ARG A 41 2.53 6.91 19.30
C ARG A 41 1.53 7.20 18.18
N ASP A 42 2.04 7.41 16.97
CA ASP A 42 1.20 7.77 15.82
C ASP A 42 0.47 6.54 15.25
N PHE A 43 1.03 5.34 15.37
CA PHE A 43 0.32 4.08 15.11
C PHE A 43 -0.85 3.90 16.07
N ASP A 44 -0.65 4.10 17.37
CA ASP A 44 -1.75 4.08 18.35
C ASP A 44 -2.81 5.14 18.07
N ARG A 45 -2.43 6.28 17.48
CA ARG A 45 -3.38 7.29 16.98
C ARG A 45 -4.18 6.76 15.79
N THR A 46 -3.54 6.15 14.81
CA THR A 46 -4.20 5.46 13.69
C THR A 46 -5.21 4.43 14.19
N LEU A 47 -4.86 3.62 15.20
CA LEU A 47 -5.76 2.62 15.78
C LEU A 47 -7.03 3.23 16.40
N ARG A 48 -6.95 4.45 16.95
CA ARG A 48 -8.16 5.14 17.44
C ARG A 48 -9.10 5.48 16.30
N PHE A 49 -8.57 5.93 15.16
CA PHE A 49 -9.38 6.17 13.96
C PHE A 49 -9.89 4.86 13.36
N SER A 50 -9.08 3.79 13.35
CA SER A 50 -9.48 2.51 12.76
C SER A 50 -10.66 1.88 13.50
N ARG A 51 -10.77 2.04 14.82
CA ARG A 51 -11.95 1.61 15.59
C ARG A 51 -13.25 2.28 15.14
N VAL A 52 -13.14 3.52 14.66
CA VAL A 52 -14.30 4.31 14.21
C VAL A 52 -14.59 4.03 12.74
N LEU A 53 -13.59 4.11 11.87
CA LEU A 53 -13.74 4.01 10.42
C LEU A 53 -13.76 2.57 9.91
N LYS A 54 -13.24 1.62 10.69
CA LYS A 54 -13.15 0.19 10.40
C LYS A 54 -12.52 -0.12 9.02
N PRO A 55 -11.33 0.43 8.72
CA PRO A 55 -10.62 0.07 7.49
C PRO A 55 -10.30 -1.43 7.49
N ARG A 56 -10.38 -2.08 6.33
CA ARG A 56 -9.93 -3.47 6.17
C ARG A 56 -8.42 -3.58 6.38
N HIS A 57 -7.65 -2.64 5.84
CA HIS A 57 -6.19 -2.63 5.87
C HIS A 57 -5.64 -1.31 6.41
N LEU A 58 -4.52 -1.39 7.14
CA LEU A 58 -3.67 -0.24 7.45
C LEU A 58 -2.34 -0.36 6.71
N HIS A 59 -2.07 0.55 5.79
CA HIS A 59 -0.78 0.60 5.11
C HIS A 59 0.26 1.28 6.01
N VAL A 60 1.31 0.56 6.39
CA VAL A 60 2.44 1.07 7.17
C VAL A 60 3.50 1.65 6.24
N MET A 61 3.50 2.97 6.09
CA MET A 61 4.42 3.70 5.21
C MET A 61 5.83 3.79 5.81
N ALA A 62 6.82 3.36 5.03
CA ALA A 62 8.21 3.27 5.45
C ALA A 62 8.85 4.65 5.68
N GLY A 63 8.65 5.57 4.74
CA GLY A 63 9.28 6.89 4.76
C GLY A 63 10.60 6.94 3.99
N ALA A 64 11.18 8.14 3.93
CA ALA A 64 12.45 8.36 3.27
C ALA A 64 13.63 7.99 4.18
N ALA A 65 14.24 6.83 3.93
CA ALA A 65 15.36 6.28 4.69
C ALA A 65 16.18 5.34 3.81
N ASP A 66 17.39 5.00 4.22
CA ASP A 66 18.29 4.12 3.47
C ASP A 66 19.22 3.33 4.40
N GLY A 67 19.74 2.22 3.89
CA GLY A 67 20.73 1.40 4.56
C GLY A 67 20.18 0.38 5.59
N PRO A 68 21.08 -0.40 6.20
CA PRO A 68 20.72 -1.53 7.07
C PRO A 68 20.06 -1.11 8.39
N ASP A 69 20.38 0.07 8.91
CA ASP A 69 19.74 0.61 10.11
C ASP A 69 18.26 0.91 9.86
N ALA A 70 17.93 1.46 8.68
CA ALA A 70 16.55 1.72 8.29
C ALA A 70 15.73 0.42 8.16
N GLU A 71 16.33 -0.62 7.59
CA GLU A 71 15.69 -1.94 7.50
C GLU A 71 15.45 -2.57 8.86
N THR A 72 16.44 -2.51 9.75
CA THR A 72 16.34 -3.02 11.12
C THR A 72 15.20 -2.32 11.85
N VAL A 73 15.16 -0.99 11.79
CA VAL A 73 14.12 -0.17 12.40
C VAL A 73 12.74 -0.47 11.81
N PHE A 74 12.65 -0.64 10.49
CA PHE A 74 11.39 -0.97 9.83
C PHE A 74 10.85 -2.32 10.27
N ILE A 75 11.69 -3.36 10.30
CA ILE A 75 11.33 -4.70 10.77
C ILE A 75 10.86 -4.66 12.22
N ASP A 76 11.60 -3.96 13.10
CA ASP A 76 11.24 -3.89 14.52
C ASP A 76 9.95 -3.12 14.76
N ASN A 77 9.71 -2.03 14.03
CA ASN A 77 8.46 -1.29 14.07
C ASN A 77 7.28 -2.10 13.54
N LEU A 78 7.47 -2.88 12.47
CA LEU A 78 6.44 -3.76 11.93
C LEU A 78 6.11 -4.93 12.86
N ARG A 79 7.11 -5.56 13.49
CA ARG A 79 6.90 -6.59 14.53
C ARG A 79 6.10 -6.03 15.69
N TRP A 80 6.48 -4.86 16.18
CA TRP A 80 5.75 -4.18 17.25
C TRP A 80 4.32 -3.86 16.83
N ALA A 81 4.11 -3.29 15.64
CA ALA A 81 2.79 -2.91 15.12
C ALA A 81 1.87 -4.12 14.94
N ALA A 82 2.39 -5.20 14.38
CA ALA A 82 1.67 -6.46 14.19
C ALA A 82 1.21 -7.06 15.53
N ALA A 83 2.10 -7.11 16.53
CA ALA A 83 1.77 -7.57 17.87
C ALA A 83 0.81 -6.62 18.61
N ARG A 84 0.88 -5.32 18.33
CA ARG A 84 0.05 -4.28 18.95
C ARG A 84 -1.41 -4.34 18.49
N ALA A 85 -1.65 -4.79 17.26
CA ALA A 85 -2.95 -4.87 16.62
C ALA A 85 -3.15 -6.20 15.87
N PRO A 86 -3.18 -7.35 16.59
CA PRO A 86 -3.15 -8.68 15.98
C PRO A 86 -4.37 -8.96 15.07
N ASP A 87 -5.52 -8.36 15.36
CA ASP A 87 -6.76 -8.54 14.58
C ASP A 87 -6.88 -7.57 13.39
N GLN A 88 -5.94 -6.63 13.25
CA GLN A 88 -5.93 -5.66 12.16
C GLN A 88 -5.03 -6.17 11.04
N SER A 89 -5.53 -6.21 9.81
CA SER A 89 -4.68 -6.43 8.64
C SER A 89 -3.81 -5.19 8.39
N LEU A 90 -2.50 -5.42 8.34
CA LEU A 90 -1.48 -4.44 8.03
C LEU A 90 -0.88 -4.75 6.66
N THR A 91 -0.54 -3.71 5.91
CA THR A 91 0.14 -3.83 4.61
C THR A 91 1.41 -3.00 4.55
N ILE A 92 2.35 -3.40 3.71
CA ILE A 92 3.47 -2.57 3.24
C ILE A 92 3.47 -2.53 1.71
N GLU A 93 3.91 -1.43 1.14
CA GLU A 93 3.83 -1.18 -0.29
C GLU A 93 5.20 -0.73 -0.84
N PRO A 94 5.77 -1.45 -1.83
CA PRO A 94 6.89 -0.96 -2.62
C PRO A 94 6.49 0.24 -3.46
N ILE A 95 7.16 1.39 -3.29
CA ILE A 95 6.85 2.62 -4.03
C ILE A 95 8.07 3.10 -4.81
N ASN A 96 7.87 3.45 -6.08
CA ASN A 96 8.96 3.87 -6.96
C ASN A 96 9.60 5.21 -6.50
N ARG A 97 10.93 5.30 -6.63
CA ARG A 97 11.71 6.47 -6.18
C ARG A 97 11.56 7.72 -7.05
N ILE A 98 10.92 7.61 -8.21
CA ILE A 98 10.67 8.78 -9.07
C ILE A 98 9.49 9.58 -8.48
N ASP A 99 8.42 8.92 -8.04
CA ASP A 99 7.27 9.60 -7.41
C ASP A 99 7.51 9.89 -5.93
N MET A 100 8.25 9.00 -5.24
CA MET A 100 8.65 9.23 -3.85
C MET A 100 10.17 9.12 -3.68
N PRO A 101 10.92 10.20 -3.99
CA PRO A 101 12.36 10.24 -3.83
C PRO A 101 12.81 9.83 -2.43
N GLY A 102 13.76 8.90 -2.38
CA GLY A 102 14.37 8.41 -1.14
C GLY A 102 13.51 7.43 -0.33
N TYR A 103 12.35 6.99 -0.83
CA TYR A 103 11.52 6.01 -0.13
C TYR A 103 12.30 4.71 0.12
N PHE A 104 12.21 4.22 1.36
CA PHE A 104 12.97 3.05 1.82
C PHE A 104 12.54 1.79 1.07
N LEU A 105 11.25 1.47 1.10
CA LEU A 105 10.69 0.27 0.50
C LEU A 105 10.39 0.52 -0.98
N ALA A 106 11.42 0.50 -1.82
CA ALA A 106 11.31 0.90 -3.23
C ALA A 106 11.52 -0.25 -4.24
N ASP A 107 11.60 -1.48 -3.76
CA ASP A 107 11.73 -2.68 -4.55
C ASP A 107 11.05 -3.88 -3.85
N TYR A 108 10.71 -4.90 -4.62
CA TYR A 108 9.95 -6.05 -4.12
C TYR A 108 10.82 -7.09 -3.38
N ASP A 109 12.12 -7.17 -3.67
CA ASP A 109 13.03 -8.09 -2.97
C ASP A 109 13.21 -7.67 -1.50
N THR A 110 13.35 -6.37 -1.26
CA THR A 110 13.37 -5.78 0.08
C THR A 110 12.03 -6.02 0.78
N ALA A 111 10.90 -5.89 0.09
CA ALA A 111 9.60 -6.18 0.69
C ALA A 111 9.44 -7.64 1.11
N GLU A 112 9.86 -8.59 0.26
CA GLU A 112 9.82 -10.01 0.59
C GLU A 112 10.70 -10.32 1.81
N ARG A 113 11.93 -9.78 1.83
CA ARG A 113 12.85 -9.93 2.96
C ARG A 113 12.28 -9.36 4.26
N VAL A 114 11.68 -8.17 4.21
CA VAL A 114 11.02 -7.55 5.38
C VAL A 114 9.84 -8.39 5.86
N LEU A 115 8.94 -8.81 4.97
CA LEU A 115 7.79 -9.65 5.32
C LEU A 115 8.22 -10.97 5.95
N ALA A 116 9.23 -11.63 5.38
CA ALA A 116 9.80 -12.86 5.91
C ALA A 116 10.44 -12.65 7.29
N ALA A 117 11.20 -11.56 7.48
CA ALA A 117 11.85 -11.26 8.75
C ALA A 117 10.85 -10.90 9.86
N VAL A 118 9.76 -10.20 9.53
CA VAL A 118 8.70 -9.87 10.49
C VAL A 118 7.90 -11.12 10.84
N GLY A 119 7.54 -11.94 9.85
CA GLY A 119 6.89 -13.24 10.05
C GLY A 119 5.51 -13.17 10.72
N ALA A 120 4.85 -12.00 10.70
CA ALA A 120 3.56 -11.80 11.35
C ALA A 120 2.39 -12.24 10.45
N PRO A 121 1.38 -12.95 10.99
CA PRO A 121 0.26 -13.47 10.19
C PRO A 121 -0.69 -12.38 9.67
N ASN A 122 -0.69 -11.20 10.30
CA ASN A 122 -1.53 -10.06 9.95
C ASN A 122 -0.80 -8.99 9.14
N LEU A 123 0.44 -9.23 8.70
CA LEU A 123 1.20 -8.33 7.84
C LEU A 123 1.31 -8.93 6.43
N SER A 124 1.03 -8.12 5.41
CA SER A 124 0.98 -8.58 4.02
C SER A 124 1.45 -7.51 3.04
N LEU A 125 1.55 -7.87 1.77
CA LEU A 125 1.88 -6.93 0.70
C LEU A 125 0.64 -6.16 0.25
N GLN A 126 0.81 -4.88 -0.04
CA GLN A 126 -0.06 -4.10 -0.89
C GLN A 126 0.63 -3.96 -2.24
N PHE A 127 -0.03 -4.50 -3.27
CA PHE A 127 0.53 -4.57 -4.62
C PHE A 127 -0.07 -3.47 -5.47
N ASP A 128 0.68 -2.38 -5.68
CA ASP A 128 0.31 -1.35 -6.65
C ASP A 128 0.94 -1.70 -8.01
N ALA A 129 0.09 -1.93 -9.01
CA ALA A 129 0.51 -2.32 -10.36
C ALA A 129 1.27 -1.19 -11.09
N TYR A 130 0.95 0.07 -10.81
CA TYR A 130 1.66 1.21 -11.37
C TYR A 130 3.07 1.33 -10.79
N HIS A 131 3.22 1.18 -9.46
CA HIS A 131 4.52 1.12 -8.82
C HIS A 131 5.32 -0.11 -9.26
N ALA A 132 4.68 -1.27 -9.40
CA ALA A 132 5.29 -2.48 -9.96
C ALA A 132 5.87 -2.22 -11.36
N HIS A 133 5.10 -1.62 -12.27
CA HIS A 133 5.57 -1.26 -13.61
C HIS A 133 6.76 -0.29 -13.56
N ARG A 134 6.66 0.76 -12.74
CA ARG A 134 7.72 1.76 -12.58
C ARG A 134 9.03 1.20 -12.01
N ILE A 135 8.94 0.17 -11.17
CA ILE A 135 10.10 -0.46 -10.51
C ILE A 135 10.71 -1.53 -11.42
N THR A 136 9.88 -2.36 -12.05
CA THR A 136 10.32 -3.62 -12.69
C THR A 136 10.17 -3.62 -14.21
N GLY A 137 9.31 -2.75 -14.76
CA GLY A 137 8.90 -2.77 -16.16
C GLY A 137 7.95 -3.92 -16.54
N ASP A 138 7.62 -4.82 -15.61
CA ASP A 138 6.79 -6.01 -15.88
C ASP A 138 5.89 -6.36 -14.67
N VAL A 139 4.64 -5.90 -14.74
CA VAL A 139 3.62 -6.15 -13.71
C VAL A 139 3.31 -7.63 -13.55
N MET A 140 3.30 -8.39 -14.64
CA MET A 140 2.92 -9.81 -14.62
C MET A 140 4.04 -10.65 -13.98
N ALA A 141 5.30 -10.34 -14.27
CA ALA A 141 6.42 -10.98 -13.59
C ALA A 141 6.45 -10.63 -12.10
N ALA A 142 6.28 -9.34 -11.75
CA ALA A 142 6.22 -8.90 -10.35
C ALA A 142 5.09 -9.58 -9.57
N TRP A 143 3.89 -9.66 -10.16
CA TRP A 143 2.76 -10.38 -9.57
C TRP A 143 3.07 -11.87 -9.41
N SER A 144 3.70 -12.49 -10.42
CA SER A 144 4.07 -13.91 -10.33
C SER A 144 5.02 -14.22 -9.18
N ALA A 145 5.94 -13.30 -8.89
CA ALA A 145 6.92 -13.47 -7.82
C ALA A 145 6.33 -13.15 -6.44
N HIS A 146 5.51 -12.11 -6.33
CA HIS A 146 5.15 -11.52 -5.03
C HIS A 146 3.64 -11.49 -4.73
N GLY A 147 2.78 -11.72 -5.72
CA GLY A 147 1.31 -11.63 -5.60
C GLY A 147 0.71 -12.56 -4.54
N HIS A 148 1.36 -13.68 -4.26
CA HIS A 148 0.96 -14.61 -3.19
C HIS A 148 0.97 -13.98 -1.77
N ARG A 149 1.73 -12.88 -1.58
CA ARG A 149 1.75 -12.08 -0.34
C ARG A 149 0.68 -10.99 -0.32
N ALA A 150 0.04 -10.69 -1.45
CA ALA A 150 -0.84 -9.55 -1.58
C ALA A 150 -2.16 -9.74 -0.82
N ARG A 151 -2.62 -8.67 -0.17
CA ARG A 151 -3.97 -8.57 0.43
C ARG A 151 -4.78 -7.39 -0.07
N HIS A 152 -4.13 -6.46 -0.76
CA HIS A 152 -4.76 -5.31 -1.40
C HIS A 152 -4.03 -5.02 -2.71
N VAL A 153 -4.78 -4.65 -3.74
CA VAL A 153 -4.26 -4.31 -5.06
C VAL A 153 -4.67 -2.87 -5.40
N GLN A 154 -3.73 -2.11 -5.95
CA GLN A 154 -3.99 -0.79 -6.53
C GLN A 154 -3.65 -0.76 -8.00
N VAL A 155 -4.37 0.08 -8.75
CA VAL A 155 -4.21 0.25 -10.19
C VAL A 155 -4.25 1.72 -10.60
N ALA A 156 -3.39 2.04 -11.58
CA ALA A 156 -3.34 3.31 -12.27
C ALA A 156 -2.64 3.17 -13.64
N GLY A 157 -3.06 3.94 -14.64
CA GLY A 157 -2.44 3.93 -15.97
C GLY A 157 -1.02 4.51 -15.96
N TYR A 158 -0.12 3.96 -16.77
CA TYR A 158 1.21 4.52 -17.03
C TYR A 158 1.28 5.15 -18.43
N PRO A 159 1.94 6.31 -18.64
CA PRO A 159 2.82 7.03 -17.71
C PRO A 159 2.16 8.06 -16.78
N GLY A 160 0.94 8.50 -17.06
CA GLY A 160 0.32 9.67 -16.40
C GLY A 160 -0.25 9.44 -14.99
N ARG A 161 -0.31 8.19 -14.51
CA ARG A 161 -1.05 7.79 -13.30
C ARG A 161 -2.52 8.23 -13.37
N HIS A 162 -3.13 7.96 -14.52
CA HIS A 162 -4.54 8.21 -14.85
C HIS A 162 -5.34 6.91 -14.78
N GLU A 163 -6.51 6.86 -15.42
CA GLU A 163 -7.33 5.66 -15.54
C GLU A 163 -6.47 4.43 -15.94
N PRO A 164 -6.70 3.24 -15.36
CA PRO A 164 -5.99 1.99 -15.70
C PRO A 164 -6.50 1.42 -17.03
N GLU A 165 -6.58 2.27 -18.04
CA GLU A 165 -7.06 1.96 -19.38
C GLU A 165 -6.07 2.52 -20.41
N GLY A 166 -5.70 1.68 -21.36
CA GLY A 166 -4.64 2.02 -22.31
C GLY A 166 -3.27 2.19 -21.65
N GLY A 167 -2.27 2.57 -22.45
CA GLY A 167 -0.89 2.69 -22.00
C GLY A 167 -0.13 1.37 -22.03
N GLU A 168 0.91 1.26 -21.19
CA GLU A 168 1.89 0.16 -21.24
C GLU A 168 1.51 -1.05 -20.36
N ILE A 169 0.59 -0.88 -19.41
CA ILE A 169 0.17 -1.95 -18.50
C ILE A 169 -1.07 -2.62 -19.09
N ASP A 170 -0.97 -3.92 -19.38
CA ASP A 170 -2.09 -4.74 -19.85
C ASP A 170 -3.01 -5.15 -18.69
N TYR A 171 -3.87 -4.20 -18.28
CA TYR A 171 -4.84 -4.40 -17.20
C TYR A 171 -5.87 -5.50 -17.48
N PRO A 172 -6.42 -5.67 -18.69
CA PRO A 172 -7.29 -6.80 -19.00
C PRO A 172 -6.66 -8.16 -18.67
N SER A 173 -5.41 -8.39 -19.09
CA SER A 173 -4.70 -9.63 -18.77
C SER A 173 -4.36 -9.74 -17.28
N PHE A 174 -4.01 -8.62 -16.63
CA PHE A 174 -3.75 -8.60 -15.20
C PHE A 174 -5.00 -8.97 -14.38
N PHE A 175 -6.16 -8.39 -14.68
CA PHE A 175 -7.43 -8.73 -14.01
C PHE A 175 -7.85 -10.17 -14.28
N ALA A 176 -7.75 -10.64 -15.52
CA ALA A 176 -8.02 -12.04 -15.84
C ALA A 176 -7.12 -13.01 -15.05
N ARG A 177 -5.88 -12.60 -14.77
CA ARG A 177 -4.96 -13.36 -13.92
C ARG A 177 -5.37 -13.35 -12.44
N LEU A 178 -5.77 -12.20 -11.91
CA LEU A 178 -6.30 -12.11 -10.54
C LEU A 178 -7.51 -13.04 -10.36
N ASP A 179 -8.43 -13.05 -11.33
CA ASP A 179 -9.59 -13.93 -11.32
C ASP A 179 -9.19 -15.41 -11.41
N ALA A 180 -8.28 -15.76 -12.32
CA ALA A 180 -7.81 -17.13 -12.52
C ALA A 180 -7.06 -17.69 -11.29
N GLU A 181 -6.34 -16.84 -10.56
CA GLU A 181 -5.64 -17.19 -9.33
C GLU A 181 -6.53 -17.10 -8.07
N GLY A 182 -7.79 -16.65 -8.23
CA GLY A 182 -8.79 -16.58 -7.16
C GLY A 182 -8.52 -15.49 -6.13
N TYR A 183 -7.94 -14.35 -6.54
CA TYR A 183 -7.75 -13.20 -5.68
C TYR A 183 -9.11 -12.67 -5.18
N ASP A 184 -9.31 -12.64 -3.87
CA ASP A 184 -10.56 -12.29 -3.21
C ASP A 184 -10.51 -10.94 -2.47
N GLY A 185 -9.41 -10.21 -2.63
CA GLY A 185 -9.21 -8.88 -2.05
C GLY A 185 -9.83 -7.75 -2.87
N TRP A 186 -9.51 -6.52 -2.48
CA TRP A 186 -10.01 -5.33 -3.18
C TRP A 186 -8.97 -4.81 -4.19
N VAL A 187 -9.45 -4.52 -5.40
CA VAL A 187 -8.73 -3.72 -6.40
C VAL A 187 -9.20 -2.27 -6.29
N SER A 188 -8.29 -1.34 -6.03
CA SER A 188 -8.59 0.08 -5.84
C SER A 188 -7.94 0.95 -6.90
N GLY A 189 -8.72 1.80 -7.56
CA GLY A 189 -8.16 2.82 -8.46
C GLY A 189 -7.49 3.94 -7.67
N GLU A 190 -6.15 3.99 -7.69
CA GLU A 190 -5.35 5.06 -7.08
C GLU A 190 -4.69 5.92 -8.16
N TYR A 191 -5.54 6.69 -8.85
CA TYR A 191 -5.12 7.51 -9.96
C TYR A 191 -5.75 8.90 -9.92
N ALA A 192 -5.14 9.84 -10.62
CA ALA A 192 -5.72 11.15 -10.89
C ALA A 192 -6.50 11.08 -12.20
N PRO A 193 -7.84 11.25 -12.22
CA PRO A 193 -8.60 11.21 -13.46
C PRO A 193 -8.05 12.18 -14.49
N ALA A 194 -7.95 11.77 -15.77
CA ALA A 194 -7.41 12.64 -16.82
C ALA A 194 -8.26 13.89 -17.06
N THR A 195 -9.57 13.80 -16.78
CA THR A 195 -10.52 14.92 -16.89
C THR A 195 -11.42 15.02 -15.66
N THR A 196 -12.58 14.35 -15.71
CA THR A 196 -13.52 14.25 -14.59
C THR A 196 -13.63 12.79 -14.19
N THR A 197 -13.82 12.51 -12.90
CA THR A 197 -13.96 11.14 -12.40
C THR A 197 -15.01 10.36 -13.19
N GLY A 198 -16.20 10.93 -13.41
CA GLY A 198 -17.30 10.24 -14.08
C GLY A 198 -17.03 9.85 -15.53
N ALA A 199 -16.23 10.64 -16.26
CA ALA A 199 -15.85 10.33 -17.64
C ALA A 199 -14.83 9.18 -17.73
N GLY A 200 -14.05 8.97 -16.66
CA GLY A 200 -12.97 7.99 -16.60
C GLY A 200 -13.31 6.67 -15.92
N LEU A 201 -14.59 6.32 -15.74
CA LEU A 201 -15.00 5.07 -15.09
C LEU A 201 -15.22 3.90 -16.06
N GLY A 202 -14.88 4.05 -17.34
CA GLY A 202 -15.10 3.02 -18.37
C GLY A 202 -14.39 1.69 -18.10
N TRP A 203 -13.29 1.71 -17.36
CA TRP A 203 -12.53 0.52 -16.95
C TRP A 203 -13.21 -0.29 -15.83
N ILE A 204 -14.20 0.29 -15.14
CA ILE A 204 -14.99 -0.38 -14.09
C ILE A 204 -16.20 -1.03 -14.76
N GLY A 205 -16.02 -2.22 -15.34
CA GLY A 205 -17.09 -2.92 -16.07
C GLY A 205 -16.74 -4.35 -16.39
#